data_AF-A0A6S9CCI7-F1
#
_entry.id   AF-A0A6S9CCI7-F1
#
_cell.length_a   1.000
_cell.length_b   1.000
_cell.length_c   1.000
_cell.angle_alpha   90.00
_cell.angle_beta   90.00
_cell.angle_gamma   90.00
#
_symmetry.space_group_name_H-M   'P 1'
#
loop_
_entity.id
_entity.type
_entity.pdbx_description
1 polymer ?
#
loop_
_entity_poly.entity_id
_entity_poly.type
_entity_poly.pdbx_seq_one_letter_code
_entity_poly.pdbx_strand_id
1 'polypeptide(L)'
;MKYIEAKNSIDLVAQRGYDRSTIEMFHEELVDLFTSLSPPSSSDSSPPQLNQSTLHSTLNEENAMSDYCTWYLRLLTACHLKSDPDRFIYFLDVDDGQYPGGMDIPTFCSREVEPMGRECGMVQVLALAEVMGVRVVIEYMDGRGGSGGGLVCHEFGKEDAKMTIFLLYRPGHYDILYK
;
A
#
# COMPACT_ATOMS: atom_id res chain seq x y z
N MET A 1 -9.69 -1.79 4.19
CA MET A 1 -9.25 -1.55 5.56
C MET A 1 -10.21 -0.56 6.14
N LYS A 2 -10.99 -0.97 7.13
CA LYS A 2 -11.86 -0.07 7.88
C LYS A 2 -11.05 0.66 8.94
N TYR A 3 -11.57 1.78 9.47
CA TYR A 3 -10.96 2.49 10.59
C TYR A 3 -10.53 1.57 11.75
N ILE A 4 -11.38 0.61 12.15
CA ILE A 4 -11.07 -0.34 13.23
C ILE A 4 -9.87 -1.23 12.87
N GLU A 5 -9.76 -1.65 11.61
CA GLU A 5 -8.64 -2.46 11.14
C GLU A 5 -7.35 -1.64 11.15
N ALA A 6 -7.41 -0.38 10.71
CA ALA A 6 -6.27 0.55 10.78
C ALA A 6 -5.86 0.82 12.24
N LYS A 7 -6.81 1.04 13.14
CA LYS A 7 -6.50 1.26 14.56
C LYS A 7 -5.78 0.07 15.20
N ASN A 8 -6.17 -1.16 14.83
CA ASN A 8 -5.59 -2.37 15.40
C ASN A 8 -4.33 -2.86 14.65
N SER A 9 -3.95 -2.22 13.54
CA SER A 9 -2.85 -2.71 12.71
C SER A 9 -1.48 -2.60 13.38
N ILE A 10 -1.32 -1.71 14.37
CA ILE A 10 -0.07 -1.59 15.13
C ILE A 10 0.29 -2.88 15.89
N ASP A 11 -0.70 -3.63 16.37
CA ASP A 11 -0.45 -4.89 17.07
C ASP A 11 0.03 -5.99 16.08
N LEU A 12 -0.51 -6.00 14.85
CA LEU A 12 -0.04 -6.88 13.78
C LEU A 12 1.43 -6.60 13.46
N VAL A 13 1.78 -5.33 13.33
CA VAL A 13 3.14 -4.90 13.02
C VAL A 13 4.09 -5.25 14.18
N ALA A 14 3.72 -4.97 15.42
CA ALA A 14 4.53 -5.30 16.59
C ALA A 14 4.81 -6.81 16.72
N GLN A 15 3.81 -7.67 16.42
CA GLN A 15 3.99 -9.13 16.39
C GLN A 15 5.00 -9.61 15.34
N ARG A 16 5.33 -8.80 14.34
CA ARG A 16 6.35 -9.09 13.31
C ARG A 16 7.75 -8.57 13.67
N GLY A 17 7.93 -8.11 14.91
CA GLY A 17 9.24 -7.76 15.46
C GLY A 17 9.63 -6.30 15.30
N TYR A 18 8.70 -5.44 14.87
CA TYR A 18 8.93 -3.99 14.83
C TYR A 18 8.64 -3.38 16.19
N ASP A 19 9.50 -2.44 16.60
CA ASP A 19 9.36 -1.75 17.88
C ASP A 19 8.14 -0.82 17.87
N ARG A 20 7.20 -1.04 18.80
CA ARG A 20 5.93 -0.30 18.87
C ARG A 20 6.16 1.20 19.03
N SER A 21 7.07 1.61 19.91
CA SER A 21 7.36 3.02 20.15
C SER A 21 7.93 3.73 18.92
N THR A 22 8.66 3.01 18.06
CA THR A 22 9.23 3.56 16.83
C THR A 22 8.17 3.77 15.74
N ILE A 23 7.11 2.97 15.73
CA ILE A 23 6.09 2.98 14.67
C ILE A 23 4.83 3.76 15.04
N GLU A 24 4.64 4.08 16.32
CA GLU A 24 3.41 4.67 16.88
C GLU A 24 3.03 5.98 16.18
N MET A 25 3.98 6.91 16.00
CA MET A 25 3.73 8.18 15.31
C MET A 25 3.20 7.97 13.88
N PHE A 26 3.80 7.07 13.10
CA PHE A 26 3.37 6.82 11.72
C PHE A 26 2.01 6.13 11.66
N HIS A 27 1.72 5.29 12.64
CA HIS A 27 0.42 4.65 12.80
C HIS A 27 -0.67 5.67 13.13
N GLU A 28 -0.41 6.56 14.09
CA GLU A 28 -1.33 7.62 14.50
C GLU A 28 -1.72 8.51 13.32
N GLU A 29 -0.75 8.94 12.51
CA GLU A 29 -1.00 9.75 11.31
C GLU A 29 -1.92 9.05 10.29
N LEU A 30 -1.74 7.74 10.07
CA LEU A 30 -2.64 6.98 9.19
C LEU A 30 -4.05 6.87 9.78
N VAL A 31 -4.16 6.64 11.09
CA VAL A 31 -5.44 6.56 11.79
C VAL A 31 -6.17 7.90 11.76
N ASP A 32 -5.46 9.00 11.95
CA ASP A 32 -5.99 10.36 11.89
C ASP A 32 -6.47 10.70 10.49
N LEU A 33 -5.70 10.35 9.45
CA LEU A 33 -6.13 10.50 8.06
C LEU A 33 -7.45 9.76 7.81
N PHE A 34 -7.57 8.49 8.21
CA PHE A 34 -8.83 7.75 8.02
C PHE A 34 -9.98 8.27 8.87
N THR A 35 -9.70 8.77 10.07
CA THR A 35 -10.71 9.41 10.93
C THR A 35 -11.26 10.66 10.27
N SER A 36 -10.37 11.49 9.71
CA SER A 36 -10.72 12.74 9.04
C SER A 36 -11.55 12.57 7.75
N LEU A 37 -11.49 11.38 7.15
CA LEU A 37 -12.24 11.00 5.95
C LEU A 37 -13.57 10.31 6.26
N SER A 38 -13.72 9.77 7.48
CA SER A 38 -14.92 9.04 7.88
C SER A 38 -16.08 10.00 8.13
N PRO A 39 -17.33 9.61 7.79
CA PRO A 39 -18.50 10.44 8.10
C PRO A 39 -18.65 10.60 9.62
N PRO A 40 -19.18 11.73 10.10
CA PRO A 40 -19.31 11.99 11.53
C PRO A 40 -20.16 10.89 12.19
N SER A 41 -19.59 10.22 13.18
CA SER A 41 -20.37 9.39 14.11
C SER A 41 -21.22 10.30 14.98
N SER A 42 -22.48 9.94 15.22
CA SER A 42 -23.45 10.71 16.03
C SER A 42 -23.08 10.88 17.51
N SER A 43 -21.87 10.48 17.91
CA SER A 43 -21.30 10.71 19.23
C SER A 43 -20.25 11.82 19.13
N ASP A 44 -20.58 12.99 19.70
CA ASP A 44 -19.75 14.20 19.77
C ASP A 44 -18.29 13.91 20.15
N SER A 45 -17.36 14.32 19.28
CA SER A 45 -15.90 14.53 19.46
C SER A 45 -15.06 14.10 18.23
N SER A 46 -15.68 13.73 17.11
CA SER A 46 -14.92 13.47 15.87
C SER A 46 -14.29 14.78 15.34
N PRO A 47 -13.01 14.78 14.91
CA PRO A 47 -12.41 15.93 14.26
C PRO A 47 -13.23 16.32 13.01
N PRO A 48 -13.23 17.62 12.63
CA PRO A 48 -13.98 18.08 11.47
C PRO A 48 -13.51 17.34 10.21
N GLN A 49 -14.47 16.86 9.42
CA GLN A 49 -14.19 16.18 8.17
C GLN A 49 -13.39 17.11 7.24
N LEU A 50 -12.27 16.62 6.70
CA LEU A 50 -11.49 17.42 5.76
C LEU A 50 -12.28 17.57 4.47
N ASN A 51 -12.51 18.82 4.06
CA ASN A 51 -13.01 19.07 2.72
C ASN A 51 -11.91 18.74 1.69
N GLN A 52 -12.29 18.61 0.42
CA GLN A 52 -11.37 18.21 -0.65
C GLN A 52 -10.13 19.10 -0.76
N SER A 53 -10.25 20.42 -0.58
CA SER A 53 -9.12 21.35 -0.69
C SER A 53 -8.13 21.20 0.46
N THR A 54 -8.63 21.03 1.69
CA THR A 54 -7.77 20.81 2.86
C THR A 54 -7.09 19.46 2.77
N LEU A 55 -7.81 18.40 2.40
CA LEU A 55 -7.23 17.09 2.18
C LEU A 55 -6.11 17.12 1.13
N HIS A 56 -6.36 17.78 0.00
CA HIS A 56 -5.35 17.93 -1.05
C HIS A 56 -4.12 18.68 -0.53
N SER A 57 -4.30 19.78 0.21
CA SER A 57 -3.18 20.52 0.79
C SER A 57 -2.39 19.66 1.78
N THR A 58 -3.07 18.95 2.68
CA THR A 58 -2.44 18.09 3.70
C THR A 58 -1.65 16.95 3.07
N LEU A 59 -2.17 16.32 2.02
CA LEU A 59 -1.47 15.21 1.34
C LEU A 59 -0.33 15.68 0.42
N ASN A 60 -0.20 16.97 0.15
CA ASN A 60 0.89 17.55 -0.64
C ASN A 60 1.92 18.32 0.21
N GLU A 61 1.79 18.29 1.53
CA GLU A 61 2.81 18.86 2.41
C GLU A 61 4.04 17.93 2.48
N GLU A 62 5.21 18.46 2.16
CA GLU A 62 6.46 17.71 2.13
C GLU A 62 6.90 17.29 3.55
N ASN A 63 7.38 16.05 3.70
CA ASN A 63 7.87 15.51 4.98
C ASN A 63 6.81 15.53 6.10
N ALA A 64 5.54 15.34 5.73
CA ALA A 64 4.41 15.40 6.65
C ALA A 64 3.50 14.15 6.50
N MET A 65 2.20 14.32 6.74
CA MET A 65 1.21 13.23 6.83
C MET A 65 1.30 12.22 5.67
N SER A 66 1.47 12.68 4.43
CA SER A 66 1.56 11.80 3.26
C SER A 66 2.77 10.85 3.32
N ASP A 67 3.94 11.36 3.71
CA ASP A 67 5.16 10.57 3.84
C ASP A 67 5.06 9.58 5.00
N TYR A 68 4.46 10.00 6.11
CA TYR A 68 4.26 9.15 7.29
C TYR A 68 3.26 8.02 7.02
N CYS A 69 2.14 8.34 6.37
CA CYS A 69 1.18 7.34 5.91
C CYS A 69 1.84 6.37 4.92
N THR A 70 2.62 6.87 3.97
CA THR A 70 3.33 6.04 2.98
C THR A 70 4.31 5.09 3.67
N TRP A 71 5.08 5.58 4.64
CA TRP A 71 6.00 4.76 5.41
C TRP A 71 5.27 3.64 6.16
N TYR A 72 4.16 3.96 6.84
CA TYR A 72 3.39 2.96 7.57
C TYR A 72 2.74 1.93 6.63
N LEU A 73 2.24 2.34 5.46
CA LEU A 73 1.70 1.42 4.45
C LEU A 73 2.78 0.48 3.89
N ARG A 74 4.02 0.95 3.71
CA ARG A 74 5.16 0.08 3.37
C ARG A 74 5.40 -0.96 4.46
N LEU A 75 5.32 -0.55 5.71
CA LEU A 75 5.50 -1.46 6.83
C LEU A 75 4.40 -2.53 6.91
N LEU A 76 3.14 -2.15 6.70
CA LEU A 76 2.03 -3.09 6.60
C LEU A 76 2.23 -4.08 5.45
N THR A 77 2.70 -3.60 4.30
CA THR A 77 3.04 -4.44 3.14
C THR A 77 4.11 -5.46 3.51
N ALA A 78 5.20 -5.02 4.14
CA ALA A 78 6.29 -5.89 4.59
C ALA A 78 5.83 -6.93 5.61
N CYS A 79 4.98 -6.53 6.56
CA CYS A 79 4.39 -7.44 7.56
C CYS A 79 3.56 -8.55 6.92
N HIS A 80 2.80 -8.21 5.89
CA HIS A 80 1.96 -9.17 5.18
C HIS A 80 2.77 -10.14 4.33
N LEU A 81 3.78 -9.63 3.62
CA LEU A 81 4.74 -10.46 2.90
C LEU A 81 5.41 -11.47 3.85
N LYS A 82 5.90 -10.99 5.01
CA LYS A 82 6.53 -11.83 6.05
C LYS A 82 5.55 -12.78 6.76
N SER A 83 4.24 -12.60 6.60
CA SER A 83 3.24 -13.46 7.24
C SER A 83 3.07 -14.80 6.53
N ASP A 84 3.43 -14.87 5.25
CA ASP A 84 3.31 -16.05 4.39
C ASP A 84 4.48 -16.13 3.40
N PRO A 85 5.73 -16.26 3.89
CA PRO A 85 6.91 -16.13 3.06
C PRO A 85 6.99 -17.21 1.98
N ASP A 86 6.50 -18.42 2.28
CA ASP A 86 6.49 -19.56 1.35
C ASP A 86 5.54 -19.32 0.17
N ARG A 87 4.44 -18.58 0.36
CA ARG A 87 3.60 -18.15 -0.77
C ARG A 87 4.27 -17.06 -1.58
N PHE A 88 4.83 -16.06 -0.90
CA PHE A 88 5.29 -14.85 -1.58
C PHE A 88 6.61 -15.04 -2.33
N ILE A 89 7.44 -15.99 -1.91
CA ILE A 89 8.74 -16.26 -2.55
C ILE A 89 8.61 -16.57 -4.05
N TYR A 90 7.50 -17.18 -4.49
CA TYR A 90 7.26 -17.51 -5.89
C TYR A 90 7.02 -16.30 -6.79
N PHE A 91 6.71 -15.14 -6.22
CA PHE A 91 6.58 -13.88 -6.97
C PHE A 91 7.91 -13.13 -7.06
N LEU A 92 8.93 -13.53 -6.30
CA LEU A 92 10.28 -13.02 -6.47
C LEU A 92 10.93 -13.82 -7.59
N ASP A 93 11.13 -13.17 -8.73
CA ASP A 93 11.70 -13.82 -9.91
C ASP A 93 13.16 -14.20 -9.62
N VAL A 94 13.38 -15.49 -9.38
CA VAL A 94 14.70 -16.05 -9.02
C VAL A 94 15.64 -16.04 -10.23
N ASP A 95 15.09 -15.97 -11.45
CA ASP A 95 15.79 -16.21 -12.71
C ASP A 95 16.07 -14.94 -13.55
N ASP A 96 15.47 -13.78 -13.24
CA ASP A 96 15.67 -12.51 -14.00
C ASP A 96 17.01 -11.81 -13.67
N GLY A 97 17.88 -12.44 -12.88
CA GLY A 97 19.21 -11.91 -12.56
C GLY A 97 19.22 -10.68 -11.65
N GLN A 98 18.04 -10.18 -11.24
CA GLN A 98 17.90 -9.05 -10.31
C GLN A 98 18.41 -9.41 -8.90
N TYR A 99 18.30 -10.69 -8.51
CA TYR A 99 18.77 -11.22 -7.22
C TYR A 99 19.56 -12.54 -7.38
N PRO A 100 20.84 -12.48 -7.77
CA PRO A 100 21.65 -13.68 -7.96
C PRO A 100 21.77 -14.47 -6.65
N GLY A 101 21.33 -15.73 -6.67
CA GLY A 101 21.34 -16.65 -5.52
C GLY A 101 19.99 -16.83 -4.81
N GLY A 102 18.92 -16.17 -5.29
CA GLY A 102 17.60 -16.22 -4.67
C GLY A 102 17.54 -15.33 -3.42
N MET A 103 16.55 -14.44 -3.37
CA MET A 103 16.31 -13.56 -2.23
C MET A 103 15.16 -14.08 -1.40
N ASP A 104 15.34 -14.27 -0.09
CA ASP A 104 14.24 -14.62 0.81
C ASP A 104 13.32 -13.41 1.07
N ILE A 105 12.08 -13.68 1.50
CA ILE A 105 11.09 -12.63 1.78
C ILE A 105 11.54 -11.63 2.85
N PRO A 106 12.12 -12.04 4.01
CA PRO A 106 12.62 -11.10 5.00
C PRO A 106 13.66 -10.12 4.43
N THR A 107 14.60 -10.61 3.62
CA THR A 107 15.64 -9.81 2.96
C THR A 107 15.05 -8.89 1.89
N PHE A 108 14.08 -9.38 1.11
CA PHE A 108 13.36 -8.56 0.15
C PHE A 108 12.64 -7.40 0.84
N CYS A 109 11.93 -7.69 1.92
CA CYS A 109 11.23 -6.67 2.68
C CYS A 109 12.16 -5.57 3.20
N SER A 110 13.31 -5.93 3.78
CA SER A 110 14.24 -4.95 4.34
C SER A 110 14.95 -4.10 3.27
N ARG A 111 15.11 -4.62 2.05
CA ARG A 111 15.84 -3.93 0.97
C ARG A 111 14.94 -3.13 0.03
N GLU A 112 13.76 -3.66 -0.29
CA GLU A 112 12.93 -3.20 -1.41
C GLU A 112 11.51 -2.76 -0.99
N VAL A 113 11.07 -3.08 0.23
CA VAL A 113 9.70 -2.75 0.68
C VAL A 113 9.72 -1.66 1.74
N GLU A 114 10.43 -1.90 2.84
CA GLU A 114 10.51 -1.00 4.01
C GLU A 114 11.15 0.36 3.70
N PRO A 115 12.24 0.46 2.90
CA PRO A 115 12.86 1.75 2.66
C PRO A 115 11.99 2.68 1.82
N MET A 116 11.94 3.96 2.20
CA MET A 116 11.31 5.01 1.40
C MET A 116 12.02 5.18 0.05
N GLY A 117 11.27 5.61 -0.96
CA GLY A 117 11.80 5.86 -2.31
C GLY A 117 12.09 4.59 -3.13
N ARG A 118 11.83 3.39 -2.61
CA ARG A 118 11.87 2.15 -3.40
C ARG A 118 10.63 2.00 -4.26
N GLU A 119 10.82 1.64 -5.53
CA GLU A 119 9.71 1.37 -6.44
C GLU A 119 8.91 0.14 -6.01
N CYS A 120 7.60 0.19 -6.20
CA CYS A 120 6.70 -0.92 -5.90
C CYS A 120 6.46 -1.76 -7.16
N GLY A 121 6.83 -3.05 -7.09
CA GLY A 121 6.48 -4.05 -8.08
C GLY A 121 5.13 -4.72 -7.79
N MET A 122 4.77 -5.69 -8.64
CA MET A 122 3.49 -6.40 -8.57
C MET A 122 3.27 -7.10 -7.21
N VAL A 123 4.33 -7.66 -6.60
CA VAL A 123 4.23 -8.36 -5.32
C VAL A 123 3.89 -7.41 -4.16
N GLN A 124 4.45 -6.20 -4.13
CA GLN A 124 4.10 -5.18 -3.14
C GLN A 124 2.66 -4.69 -3.36
N VAL A 125 2.23 -4.48 -4.61
CA VAL A 125 0.85 -4.07 -4.93
C VAL A 125 -0.15 -5.14 -4.47
N LEU A 126 0.12 -6.42 -4.75
CA LEU A 126 -0.70 -7.54 -4.30
C LEU A 126 -0.83 -7.55 -2.77
N ALA A 127 0.30 -7.52 -2.07
CA ALA A 127 0.32 -7.59 -0.61
C ALA A 127 -0.42 -6.38 0.01
N LEU A 128 -0.19 -5.17 -0.50
CA LEU A 128 -0.88 -3.98 -0.01
C LEU A 128 -2.39 -4.06 -0.29
N ALA A 129 -2.80 -4.49 -1.48
CA ALA A 129 -4.21 -4.65 -1.83
C ALA A 129 -4.93 -5.65 -0.90
N GLU A 130 -4.27 -6.79 -0.60
CA GLU A 130 -4.79 -7.81 0.32
C GLU A 130 -4.95 -7.27 1.76
N VAL A 131 -3.91 -6.62 2.31
CA VAL A 131 -3.98 -6.01 3.65
C VAL A 131 -5.02 -4.90 3.71
N MET A 132 -5.04 -4.06 2.68
CA MET A 132 -5.96 -2.96 2.58
C MET A 132 -7.37 -3.42 2.21
N GLY A 133 -7.61 -4.70 1.92
CA GLY A 133 -8.93 -5.21 1.55
C GLY A 133 -9.57 -4.43 0.39
N VAL A 134 -8.76 -3.98 -0.56
CA VAL A 134 -9.19 -3.28 -1.77
C VAL A 134 -8.82 -4.11 -3.00
N ARG A 135 -9.48 -3.82 -4.12
CA ARG A 135 -9.06 -4.29 -5.44
C ARG A 135 -8.26 -3.19 -6.12
N VAL A 136 -7.15 -3.53 -6.75
CA VAL A 136 -6.33 -2.61 -7.54
C VAL A 136 -6.27 -3.12 -8.96
N VAL A 137 -6.57 -2.26 -9.92
CA VAL A 137 -6.54 -2.56 -11.35
C VAL A 137 -5.54 -1.63 -12.00
N ILE A 138 -4.49 -2.18 -12.60
CA ILE A 138 -3.41 -1.40 -13.21
C ILE A 138 -3.44 -1.60 -14.73
N GLU A 139 -3.55 -0.49 -15.47
CA GLU A 139 -3.39 -0.44 -16.92
C GLU A 139 -1.93 -0.10 -17.26
N TYR A 140 -1.27 -0.94 -18.05
CA TYR A 140 0.15 -0.81 -18.38
C TYR A 140 0.32 -0.12 -19.74
N MET A 141 0.95 1.06 -19.72
CA MET A 141 1.33 1.81 -20.90
C MET A 141 2.85 1.75 -21.10
N ASP A 142 3.35 0.54 -21.36
CA ASP A 142 4.78 0.24 -21.56
C ASP A 142 5.12 -0.18 -23.00
N GLY A 143 4.17 0.01 -23.93
CA GLY A 143 4.32 -0.37 -25.33
C GLY A 143 4.04 -1.86 -25.62
N ARG A 144 3.79 -2.68 -24.58
CA ARG A 144 3.29 -4.05 -24.76
C ARG A 144 1.79 -3.95 -25.00
N GLY A 145 1.38 -3.95 -26.26
CA GLY A 145 -0.04 -3.94 -26.62
C GLY A 145 -0.74 -5.21 -26.11
N GLY A 146 -1.88 -5.04 -25.45
CA GLY A 146 -2.80 -6.12 -25.17
C GLY A 146 -3.43 -6.68 -26.45
N SER A 147 -3.94 -7.91 -26.39
CA SER A 147 -4.65 -8.51 -27.53
C SER A 147 -5.82 -7.63 -27.93
N GLY A 148 -5.84 -7.17 -29.19
CA GLY A 148 -6.90 -6.29 -29.72
C GLY A 148 -6.63 -4.78 -29.65
N GLY A 149 -5.41 -4.35 -29.30
CA GLY A 149 -5.02 -2.93 -29.31
C GLY A 149 -5.36 -2.16 -28.03
N GLY A 150 -5.85 -2.84 -26.99
CA GLY A 150 -5.99 -2.28 -25.65
C GLY A 150 -4.68 -2.34 -24.84
N LEU A 151 -4.63 -1.64 -23.71
CA LEU A 151 -3.52 -1.75 -22.76
C LEU A 151 -3.58 -3.10 -22.02
N VAL A 152 -2.43 -3.63 -21.61
CA VAL A 152 -2.38 -4.79 -20.70
C VAL A 152 -2.92 -4.38 -19.34
N CYS A 153 -3.76 -5.22 -18.74
CA CYS A 153 -4.38 -4.94 -17.46
C CYS A 153 -4.08 -6.06 -16.46
N HIS A 154 -3.64 -5.68 -15.27
CA HIS A 154 -3.45 -6.60 -14.14
C HIS A 154 -4.32 -6.20 -12.97
N GLU A 155 -4.92 -7.19 -12.31
CA GLU A 155 -5.81 -7.01 -11.18
C GLU A 155 -5.22 -7.68 -9.94
N PHE A 156 -5.33 -6.99 -8.81
CA PHE A 156 -4.77 -7.40 -7.53
C PHE A 156 -5.80 -7.25 -6.41
N GLY A 157 -5.68 -8.08 -5.37
CA GLY A 157 -6.62 -8.13 -4.26
C GLY A 157 -7.82 -9.04 -4.52
N LYS A 158 -8.83 -8.97 -3.65
CA LYS A 158 -10.00 -9.86 -3.72
C LYS A 158 -11.02 -9.36 -4.76
N GLU A 159 -11.62 -10.28 -5.50
CA GLU A 159 -12.67 -9.96 -6.49
C GLU A 159 -13.90 -9.30 -5.84
N ASP A 160 -14.23 -9.66 -4.59
CA ASP A 160 -15.39 -9.16 -3.84
C ASP A 160 -15.08 -7.89 -3.01
N ALA A 161 -13.94 -7.24 -3.23
CA ALA A 161 -13.59 -6.03 -2.53
C ALA A 161 -14.59 -4.90 -2.82
N LYS A 162 -15.00 -4.19 -1.76
CA LYS A 162 -16.00 -3.10 -1.86
C LYS A 162 -15.50 -1.85 -2.61
N MET A 163 -14.18 -1.72 -2.76
CA MET A 163 -13.52 -0.59 -3.38
C MET A 163 -12.54 -1.10 -4.43
N THR A 164 -12.61 -0.52 -5.63
CA THR A 164 -11.65 -0.77 -6.70
C THR A 164 -10.91 0.53 -7.02
N ILE A 165 -9.58 0.49 -7.00
CA ILE A 165 -8.69 1.59 -7.37
C ILE A 165 -8.14 1.30 -8.76
N PHE A 166 -8.24 2.25 -9.69
CA PHE A 166 -7.68 2.13 -11.03
C PHE A 166 -6.41 2.97 -11.12
N LEU A 167 -5.33 2.37 -11.62
CA LEU A 167 -4.04 3.02 -11.80
C LEU A 167 -3.57 2.87 -13.25
N LEU A 168 -2.81 3.86 -13.73
CA LEU A 168 -2.04 3.78 -14.96
C LEU A 168 -0.56 3.61 -14.59
N TYR A 169 0.06 2.56 -15.10
CA TYR A 169 1.50 2.37 -14.97
C TYR A 169 2.23 2.82 -16.24
N ARG A 170 3.28 3.61 -16.03
CA ARG A 170 4.34 3.94 -16.98
C ARG A 170 5.66 3.52 -16.34
N PRO A 171 6.73 3.18 -17.09
CA PRO A 171 8.01 2.81 -16.49
C PRO A 171 8.46 3.82 -15.42
N GLY A 172 8.52 3.37 -14.17
CA GLY A 172 8.90 4.18 -12.99
C GLY A 172 7.80 5.07 -12.39
N HIS A 173 6.54 5.01 -12.86
CA HIS A 173 5.50 5.94 -12.43
C HIS A 173 4.09 5.34 -12.40
N TYR A 174 3.32 5.66 -11.36
CA TYR A 174 1.90 5.30 -11.22
C TYR A 174 1.04 6.56 -11.12
N ASP A 175 -0.03 6.61 -11.91
CA ASP A 175 -1.05 7.68 -11.85
C ASP A 175 -2.42 7.10 -11.48
N ILE A 176 -3.25 7.89 -10.80
CA ILE A 176 -4.64 7.50 -10.50
C ILE A 176 -5.51 7.69 -11.75
N LEU A 177 -6.28 6.66 -12.11
CA LEU A 177 -7.31 6.74 -13.14
C LEU A 177 -8.69 6.89 -12.51
N TYR A 178 -9.47 7.84 -13.02
CA TYR A 178 -10.87 8.04 -12.66
C TYR A 178 -11.75 7.41 -13.73
N LYS A 179 -12.59 6.43 -13.36
CA LYS A 179 -13.55 5.75 -14.23
C LYS A 179 -14.98 6.05 -13.81
#